data_AF-A0A850W621-F1
#
_entry.id   AF-A0A850W621-F1
#
_cell.length_a   1.000
_cell.length_b   1.000
_cell.length_c   1.000
_cell.angle_alpha   90.00
_cell.angle_beta   90.00
_cell.angle_gamma   90.00
#
_symmetry.space_group_name_H-M   'P 1'
#
loop_
_entity.id
_entity.type
_entity.pdbx_description
1 polymer ?
#
loop_
_entity_poly.entity_id
_entity_poly.type
_entity_poly.pdbx_seq_one_letter_code
_entity_poly.pdbx_strand_id
1 'polypeptide(L)'
;TNDNEAGNEWILPNRSFTDNVQEFTQSWQVNKKCSLIQKKVKPCPITAKQEVCKVFFEEPHSLLRNCFKVVDPEPFYSMCTYDTCESHALKAACSLAAAFVHLCNRNFVPVEIPAQ
;
A
#
# COMPACT_ATOMS: atom_id res chain seq x y z
N THR A 1 -2.82 -16.73 -8.08
CA THR A 1 -2.43 -18.17 -8.17
C THR A 1 -0.92 -18.41 -8.06
N ASN A 2 -0.09 -17.36 -8.09
CA ASN A 2 1.38 -17.47 -8.01
C ASN A 2 2.00 -18.39 -9.08
N ASP A 3 1.37 -18.41 -10.25
CA ASP A 3 1.79 -19.09 -11.48
C ASP A 3 2.46 -18.12 -12.48
N ASN A 4 2.75 -16.88 -12.05
CA ASN A 4 3.23 -15.77 -12.87
C ASN A 4 2.27 -15.31 -14.00
N GLU A 5 0.98 -15.59 -13.91
CA GLU A 5 -0.05 -15.17 -14.87
C GLU A 5 -0.94 -14.06 -14.29
N ALA A 6 -0.55 -12.79 -14.45
CA ALA A 6 -1.30 -11.67 -13.84
C ALA A 6 -2.79 -11.61 -14.27
N GLY A 7 -3.11 -12.09 -15.47
CA GLY A 7 -4.47 -12.05 -16.02
C GLY A 7 -5.47 -12.99 -15.34
N ASN A 8 -5.00 -13.94 -14.52
CA ASN A 8 -5.86 -14.95 -13.90
C ASN A 8 -5.93 -14.84 -12.36
N GLU A 9 -5.35 -13.77 -11.80
CA GLU A 9 -5.22 -13.62 -10.34
C GLU A 9 -6.57 -13.51 -9.63
N TRP A 10 -7.61 -13.04 -10.33
CA TRP A 10 -8.98 -12.91 -9.81
C TRP A 10 -9.82 -14.16 -10.09
N ILE A 11 -9.28 -15.32 -9.69
CA ILE A 11 -9.97 -16.60 -9.73
C ILE A 11 -10.90 -16.77 -8.51
N LEU A 12 -12.14 -17.18 -8.75
CA LEU A 12 -13.13 -17.48 -7.71
C LEU A 12 -12.96 -18.92 -7.19
N PRO A 13 -13.54 -19.28 -6.02
CA PRO A 13 -13.45 -20.65 -5.49
C PRO A 13 -14.03 -21.75 -6.39
N ASN A 14 -14.98 -21.39 -7.27
CA ASN A 14 -15.54 -22.29 -8.29
C ASN A 14 -14.65 -22.41 -9.55
N ARG A 15 -13.47 -21.77 -9.55
CA ARG A 15 -12.50 -21.69 -10.66
C ARG A 15 -12.92 -20.83 -11.86
N SER A 16 -14.03 -20.10 -11.79
CA SER A 16 -14.31 -19.06 -12.78
C SER A 16 -13.49 -17.80 -12.49
N PHE A 17 -13.38 -16.93 -13.49
CA PHE A 17 -12.70 -15.64 -13.35
C PHE A 17 -13.72 -14.51 -13.23
N THR A 18 -13.32 -13.41 -12.58
CA THR A 18 -14.07 -12.16 -12.53
C THR A 18 -13.15 -10.99 -12.86
N ASP A 19 -13.70 -9.90 -13.38
CA ASP A 19 -13.05 -8.59 -13.52
C ASP A 19 -13.47 -7.61 -12.40
N ASN A 20 -14.17 -8.12 -11.37
CA ASN A 20 -14.70 -7.32 -10.28
C ASN A 20 -14.01 -7.67 -8.96
N VAL A 21 -13.20 -6.74 -8.44
CA VAL A 21 -12.47 -6.93 -7.17
C VAL A 21 -13.41 -7.15 -5.98
N GLN A 22 -14.61 -6.55 -5.98
CA GLN A 22 -15.58 -6.77 -4.91
C GLN A 22 -16.17 -8.18 -4.97
N GLU A 23 -16.49 -8.70 -6.16
CA GLU A 23 -16.94 -10.09 -6.31
C GLU A 23 -15.85 -11.08 -5.90
N PHE A 24 -14.61 -10.87 -6.37
CA PHE A 24 -13.46 -11.68 -6.01
C PHE A 24 -13.31 -11.75 -4.48
N THR A 25 -13.18 -10.60 -3.81
CA THR A 25 -12.98 -10.53 -2.35
C THR A 25 -14.15 -11.11 -1.55
N GLN A 26 -15.39 -11.02 -2.05
CA GLN A 26 -16.56 -11.62 -1.40
C GLN A 26 -16.58 -13.15 -1.51
N SER A 27 -16.22 -13.68 -2.68
CA SER A 27 -16.28 -15.11 -2.94
C SER A 27 -15.35 -15.91 -2.01
N TRP A 28 -14.25 -15.30 -1.56
CA TRP A 28 -13.24 -15.90 -0.69
C TRP A 28 -13.52 -15.74 0.82
N GLN A 29 -14.69 -15.22 1.21
CA GLN A 29 -15.03 -15.11 2.63
C GLN A 29 -15.23 -16.50 3.27
N VAL A 30 -14.48 -16.77 4.35
CA VAL A 30 -14.61 -18.02 5.12
C VAL A 30 -15.95 -18.10 5.85
N ASN A 31 -16.48 -16.95 6.31
CA ASN A 31 -17.74 -16.87 7.04
C ASN A 31 -18.70 -15.89 6.36
N LYS A 32 -19.90 -16.35 6.03
CA LYS A 32 -20.97 -15.56 5.38
C LYS A 32 -21.57 -14.46 6.28
N LYS A 33 -21.12 -14.33 7.53
CA LYS A 33 -21.53 -13.27 8.46
C LYS A 33 -20.80 -11.94 8.24
N CYS A 34 -19.75 -11.90 7.41
CA CYS A 34 -19.07 -10.67 7.07
C CYS A 34 -19.91 -9.89 6.04
N SER A 35 -20.45 -8.75 6.42
CA SER A 35 -21.09 -7.82 5.48
C SER A 35 -20.04 -6.93 4.83
N LEU A 36 -20.28 -6.57 3.57
CA LEU A 36 -19.52 -5.53 2.90
C LEU A 36 -19.72 -4.22 3.66
N ILE A 37 -18.65 -3.73 4.26
CA ILE A 37 -18.59 -2.35 4.69
C ILE A 37 -18.21 -1.56 3.45
N GLN A 38 -19.19 -0.94 2.79
CA GLN A 38 -18.88 0.13 1.84
C GLN A 38 -18.19 1.23 2.63
N LYS A 39 -16.86 1.31 2.51
CA LYS A 39 -16.11 2.47 3.01
C LYS A 39 -16.64 3.67 2.25
N LYS A 40 -17.45 4.50 2.91
CA LYS A 40 -17.77 5.83 2.41
C LYS A 40 -16.43 6.54 2.27
N VAL A 41 -16.04 6.84 1.03
CA VAL A 41 -14.85 7.65 0.76
C VAL A 41 -15.10 8.99 1.42
N LYS A 42 -14.47 9.22 2.57
CA LYS A 42 -14.52 10.53 3.22
C LYS A 42 -13.65 11.46 2.40
N PRO A 43 -14.09 12.71 2.15
CA PRO A 43 -13.22 13.72 1.57
C PRO A 43 -11.94 13.80 2.40
N CYS A 44 -10.80 13.63 1.75
CA CYS A 44 -9.50 13.79 2.37
C CYS A 44 -8.91 15.14 2.02
N PRO A 45 -9.20 16.21 2.77
CA PRO A 45 -8.54 17.48 2.54
C PRO A 45 -7.04 17.29 2.75
N ILE A 46 -6.25 17.84 1.83
CA ILE A 46 -4.80 17.85 1.96
C ILE A 46 -4.48 18.63 3.23
N THR A 47 -3.96 17.93 4.23
CA THR A 47 -3.59 18.51 5.53
C THR A 47 -2.08 18.40 5.71
N ALA A 48 -1.53 19.16 6.66
CA ALA A 48 -0.13 19.04 7.07
C ALA A 48 0.29 17.59 7.42
N LYS A 49 -0.67 16.71 7.72
CA LYS A 49 -0.43 15.29 8.01
C LYS A 49 0.04 14.48 6.80
N GLN A 50 -0.19 14.94 5.57
CA GLN A 50 0.26 14.28 4.34
C GLN A 50 1.67 14.72 3.91
N GLU A 51 2.22 15.80 4.50
CA GLU A 51 3.58 16.24 4.20
C GLU A 51 4.63 15.16 4.53
N VAL A 52 4.39 14.34 5.56
CA VAL A 52 5.27 13.20 5.88
C VAL A 52 5.35 12.18 4.73
N CYS A 53 4.29 12.02 3.94
CA CYS A 53 4.29 11.12 2.79
C CYS A 53 5.21 11.67 1.68
N LYS A 54 5.21 13.00 1.46
CA LYS A 54 6.10 13.64 0.50
C LYS A 54 7.56 13.50 0.94
N VAL A 55 7.85 13.75 2.22
CA VAL A 55 9.18 13.60 2.81
C VAL A 55 9.74 12.18 2.57
N PHE A 56 8.90 11.14 2.69
CA PHE A 56 9.36 9.77 2.44
C PHE A 56 9.45 9.42 0.95
N PHE A 57 8.46 9.78 0.13
CA PHE A 57 8.27 9.15 -1.18
C PHE A 57 8.44 10.08 -2.39
N GLU A 58 8.47 11.41 -2.21
CA GLU A 58 8.61 12.36 -3.33
C GLU A 58 9.86 13.25 -3.23
N GLU A 59 10.24 13.66 -2.02
CA GLU A 59 11.27 14.69 -1.83
C GLU A 59 12.66 14.25 -2.34
N PRO A 60 13.41 15.18 -2.98
CA PRO A 60 14.80 14.93 -3.42
C PRO A 60 15.74 14.50 -2.30
N HIS A 61 15.49 14.98 -1.07
CA HIS A 61 16.30 14.74 0.11
C HIS A 61 15.76 13.61 1.00
N SER A 62 14.79 12.83 0.52
CA SER A 62 14.30 11.66 1.24
C SER A 62 15.44 10.67 1.56
N LEU A 63 15.45 10.13 2.78
CA LEU A 63 16.36 9.04 3.15
C LEU A 63 16.11 7.76 2.32
N LEU A 64 14.92 7.63 1.73
CA LEU A 64 14.53 6.50 0.88
C LEU A 64 14.96 6.71 -0.59
N ARG A 65 15.49 7.88 -0.95
CA ARG A 65 15.71 8.29 -2.35
C ARG A 65 16.59 7.32 -3.15
N ASN A 66 17.60 6.73 -2.52
CA ASN A 66 18.49 5.77 -3.17
C ASN A 66 17.75 4.53 -3.67
N CYS A 67 16.64 4.17 -3.03
CA CYS A 67 15.83 3.01 -3.37
C CYS A 67 14.80 3.25 -4.47
N PHE A 68 14.51 4.50 -4.84
CA PHE A 68 13.52 4.83 -5.88
C PHE A 68 13.90 4.28 -7.26
N LYS A 69 15.19 3.91 -7.46
CA LYS A 69 15.69 3.29 -8.69
C LYS A 69 15.30 1.82 -8.83
N VAL A 70 14.95 1.16 -7.72
CA VAL A 70 14.69 -0.30 -7.66
C VAL A 70 13.30 -0.62 -7.12
N VAL A 71 12.64 0.32 -6.45
CA VAL A 71 11.26 0.22 -5.98
C VAL A 71 10.53 1.49 -6.42
N ASP A 72 9.39 1.34 -7.07
CA ASP A 72 8.53 2.46 -7.46
C ASP A 72 7.91 3.13 -6.21
N PRO A 73 8.16 4.43 -5.96
CA PRO A 73 7.59 5.13 -4.82
C PRO A 73 6.12 5.53 -5.01
N GLU A 74 5.59 5.57 -6.24
CA GLU A 74 4.24 6.09 -6.49
C GLU A 74 3.15 5.30 -5.72
N PRO A 75 3.13 3.95 -5.72
CA PRO A 75 2.09 3.21 -5.01
C PRO A 75 2.13 3.46 -3.50
N PHE A 76 3.32 3.67 -2.94
CA PHE A 76 3.52 3.95 -1.53
C PHE A 76 3.08 5.37 -1.16
N TYR A 77 3.36 6.35 -2.02
CA TYR A 77 2.89 7.72 -1.84
C TYR A 77 1.36 7.80 -1.89
N SER A 78 0.75 7.20 -2.92
CA SER A 78 -0.71 7.14 -3.10
C SER A 78 -1.39 6.44 -1.92
N MET A 79 -0.83 5.34 -1.41
CA MET A 79 -1.35 4.66 -0.23
C MET A 79 -1.13 5.46 1.06
N CYS A 80 0.02 6.12 1.21
CA CYS A 80 0.32 6.95 2.38
C CYS A 80 -0.65 8.13 2.49
N THR A 81 -0.89 8.86 1.41
CA THR A 81 -1.81 10.00 1.42
C THR A 81 -3.24 9.57 1.74
N TYR A 82 -3.65 8.39 1.27
CA TYR A 82 -4.95 7.79 1.59
C TYR A 82 -5.05 7.36 3.07
N ASP A 83 -4.07 6.62 3.60
CA ASP A 83 -4.13 6.09 4.97
C ASP A 83 -3.91 7.17 6.04
N THR A 84 -3.10 8.20 5.74
CA THR A 84 -2.91 9.34 6.63
C THR A 84 -4.14 10.24 6.77
N CYS A 85 -5.16 10.00 5.96
CA CYS A 85 -6.44 10.67 6.06
C CYS A 85 -7.24 10.29 7.31
N GLU A 86 -7.07 9.05 7.77
CA GLU A 86 -7.73 8.53 8.96
C GLU A 86 -6.91 8.89 10.22
N SER A 87 -7.39 8.53 11.41
CA SER A 87 -6.62 8.70 12.64
C SER A 87 -5.29 7.91 12.56
N HIS A 88 -4.26 8.34 13.31
CA HIS A 88 -2.92 7.71 13.34
C HIS A 88 -2.06 7.89 12.07
N ALA A 89 -2.17 9.02 11.38
CA ALA A 89 -1.37 9.38 10.19
C ALA A 89 0.12 9.02 10.29
N LEU A 90 0.80 9.39 11.38
CA LEU A 90 2.22 9.09 11.55
C LEU A 90 2.50 7.57 11.56
N LYS A 91 1.64 6.78 12.20
CA LYS A 91 1.79 5.32 12.27
C LYS A 91 1.61 4.66 10.90
N ALA A 92 0.65 5.12 10.11
CA ALA A 92 0.43 4.64 8.75
C ALA A 92 1.64 4.95 7.85
N ALA A 93 2.09 6.21 7.86
CA ALA A 93 3.27 6.63 7.11
C ALA A 93 4.53 5.85 7.49
N CYS A 94 4.80 5.67 8.79
CA CYS A 94 5.94 4.88 9.26
C CYS A 94 5.83 3.40 8.86
N SER A 95 4.63 2.81 8.89
CA SER A 95 4.41 1.43 8.45
C SER A 95 4.75 1.25 6.96
N LEU A 96 4.31 2.21 6.13
CA LEU A 96 4.61 2.23 4.71
C LEU A 96 6.10 2.46 4.43
N ALA A 97 6.74 3.37 5.15
CA ALA A 97 8.18 3.60 5.04
C ALA A 97 8.98 2.34 5.42
N ALA A 98 8.58 1.62 6.49
CA ALA A 98 9.21 0.37 6.87
C ALA A 98 9.04 -0.73 5.80
N ALA A 99 7.86 -0.83 5.19
CA ALA A 99 7.62 -1.75 4.08
C ALA A 99 8.48 -1.39 2.84
N PHE A 100 8.63 -0.10 2.55
CA PHE A 100 9.51 0.38 1.49
C PHE A 100 10.96 0.01 1.74
N VAL A 101 11.49 0.29 2.94
CA VAL A 101 12.85 -0.09 3.36
C VAL A 101 13.08 -1.60 3.25
N HIS A 102 12.09 -2.42 3.61
CA HIS A 102 12.18 -3.87 3.44
C HIS A 102 12.34 -4.26 1.95
N LEU A 103 11.60 -3.63 1.03
CA LEU A 103 11.78 -3.87 -0.41
C LEU A 103 13.14 -3.36 -0.92
N CYS A 104 13.63 -2.24 -0.41
CA CYS A 104 14.96 -1.74 -0.73
C CYS A 104 16.05 -2.76 -0.39
N ASN A 105 15.99 -3.32 0.83
CA ASN A 105 16.92 -4.33 1.29
C ASN A 105 16.84 -5.61 0.46
N ARG A 106 15.63 -6.02 0.02
CA ARG A 106 15.46 -7.16 -0.91
C ARG A 106 16.07 -6.92 -2.29
N ASN A 107 16.21 -5.66 -2.69
CA ASN A 107 16.91 -5.24 -3.91
C ASN A 107 18.37 -4.84 -3.65
N PHE A 108 18.93 -5.21 -2.50
CA PHE A 108 20.33 -4.95 -2.11
C PHE A 108 20.70 -3.45 -2.06
N VAL A 109 19.72 -2.57 -1.81
CA VAL A 109 19.93 -1.15 -1.54
C VAL A 109 19.73 -0.93 -0.04
N PRO A 110 20.79 -0.95 0.78
CA PRO A 110 20.67 -0.71 2.21
C PRO A 110 20.25 0.75 2.45
N VAL A 111 19.23 0.92 3.27
CA VAL A 111 18.77 2.23 3.74
C VAL A 111 19.02 2.31 5.24
N GLU A 112 19.74 3.33 5.67
CA GLU A 112 20.00 3.55 7.09
C GLU A 112 18.71 3.94 7.81
N ILE A 113 18.34 3.16 8.84
CA ILE A 113 17.26 3.51 9.74
C ILE A 113 17.90 4.23 10.94
N PRO A 114 17.49 5.47 11.27
CA PRO A 114 18.00 6.17 12.44
C PRO A 114 17.81 5.31 13.71
N ALA A 115 18.81 5.28 14.58
CA ALA A 115 18.70 4.58 15.86
C ALA A 115 17.52 5.16 16.67
N GLN A 116 16.69 4.26 17.22
CA GLN A 116 15.50 4.60 18.04
C GLN A 116 15.88 5.09 19.43
#